data_AF-A0A5C6MMI0-F1
#
_entry.id   AF-A0A5C6MMI0-F1
#
_cell.length_a   1.000
_cell.length_b   1.000
_cell.length_c   1.000
_cell.angle_alpha   90.00
_cell.angle_beta   90.00
_cell.angle_gamma   90.00
#
_symmetry.space_group_name_H-M   'P 1'
#
loop_
_entity.id
_entity.type
_entity.pdbx_description
1 polymer ?
#
loop_
_entity_poly.entity_id
_entity_poly.type
_entity_poly.pdbx_seq_one_letter_code
_entity_poly.pdbx_strand_id
1 'polypeptide(L)'
;MLLKVKDQNTKKYVRLISGFTFWDFIAQVKSKFGLPDATELDVFDETNTVVEEDIFSELIEASPDLCLTVRDRIPDRALDCDMASLLLLLHLPPPTAGQKRTKISPSDAVDKMLGFHKLCITFVIQFFYYPV
;
A
#
# COMPACT_ATOMS: atom_id res chain seq x y z
N MET A 1 20.66 18.89 -1.65
CA MET A 1 21.43 17.63 -1.50
C MET A 1 20.86 16.53 -2.38
N LEU A 2 21.58 15.42 -2.54
CA LEU A 2 21.06 14.19 -3.18
C LEU A 2 20.90 13.12 -2.10
N LEU A 3 19.70 12.57 -1.96
CA LEU A 3 19.37 11.54 -0.95
C LEU A 3 18.98 10.24 -1.65
N LYS A 4 19.51 9.10 -1.21
CA LYS A 4 19.13 7.78 -1.73
C LYS A 4 17.78 7.40 -1.14
N VAL A 5 16.82 7.07 -2.00
CA VAL A 5 15.49 6.60 -1.59
C VAL A 5 15.21 5.27 -2.27
N LYS A 6 14.67 4.33 -1.50
CA LYS A 6 14.22 3.01 -1.93
C LYS A 6 12.70 2.92 -1.83
N ASP A 7 12.08 2.45 -2.90
CA ASP A 7 10.69 2.02 -2.91
C ASP A 7 10.66 0.61 -3.50
N GLN A 8 10.12 -0.35 -2.75
CA GLN A 8 10.13 -1.78 -3.09
C GLN A 8 11.53 -2.27 -3.50
N ASN A 9 11.75 -2.59 -4.78
CA ASN A 9 13.03 -3.06 -5.33
C ASN A 9 13.79 -1.97 -6.10
N THR A 10 13.27 -0.75 -6.16
CA THR A 10 13.85 0.35 -6.92
C THR A 10 14.54 1.34 -6.00
N LYS A 11 15.77 1.73 -6.33
CA LYS A 11 16.50 2.82 -5.67
C LYS A 11 16.69 3.98 -6.61
N LYS A 12 16.42 5.20 -6.17
CA LYS A 12 16.63 6.43 -6.93
C LYS A 12 17.19 7.53 -6.02
N TYR A 13 17.96 8.45 -6.59
CA TYR A 13 18.40 9.66 -5.89
C TYR A 13 17.34 10.75 -5.99
N VAL A 14 16.84 11.26 -4.87
CA VAL A 14 15.95 12.43 -4.80
C VAL A 14 16.78 13.68 -4.56
N ARG A 15 16.48 14.77 -5.30
CA ARG A 15 17.22 16.04 -5.20
C ARG A 15 16.44 17.04 -4.36
N LEU A 16 16.86 17.23 -3.12
CA LEU A 16 16.30 18.20 -2.21
C LEU A 16 16.98 19.56 -2.38
N ILE A 17 16.19 20.63 -2.52
CA ILE A 17 16.67 22.02 -2.56
C ILE A 17 16.98 22.50 -1.13
N SER A 18 17.70 23.62 -0.96
CA SER A 18 17.92 24.19 0.38
C SER A 18 16.60 24.73 0.95
N GLY A 19 16.37 24.54 2.26
CA GLY A 19 15.13 24.96 2.93
C GLY A 19 13.92 24.07 2.63
N PHE A 20 14.13 22.87 2.10
CA PHE A 20 13.07 21.90 1.85
C PHE A 20 12.44 21.42 3.18
N THR A 21 11.16 21.07 3.13
CA THR A 21 10.42 20.47 4.24
C THR A 21 10.29 18.95 4.07
N PHE A 22 9.90 18.24 5.12
CA PHE A 22 9.57 16.81 5.00
C PHE A 22 8.48 16.55 3.96
N TRP A 23 7.49 17.44 3.86
CA TRP A 23 6.43 17.37 2.86
C TRP A 23 6.95 17.56 1.42
N ASP A 24 7.92 18.45 1.20
CA ASP A 24 8.58 18.60 -0.10
C ASP A 24 9.31 17.32 -0.51
N PHE A 25 9.97 16.67 0.45
CA PHE A 25 10.59 15.37 0.24
C PHE A 25 9.56 14.32 -0.19
N ILE A 26 8.44 14.18 0.54
CA ILE A 26 7.37 13.22 0.23
C ILE A 26 6.78 13.49 -1.16
N ALA A 27 6.45 14.74 -1.48
CA ALA A 27 5.91 15.10 -2.80
C ALA A 27 6.89 14.75 -3.92
N GLN A 28 8.18 15.00 -3.72
CA GLN A 28 9.19 14.70 -4.71
C GLN A 28 9.45 13.20 -4.87
N VAL A 29 9.37 12.43 -3.79
CA VAL A 29 9.37 10.95 -3.84
C VAL A 29 8.19 10.47 -4.66
N LYS A 30 6.96 10.90 -4.34
CA LYS A 30 5.76 10.49 -5.10
C LYS A 30 5.90 10.77 -6.59
N SER A 31 6.30 11.99 -6.94
CA SER A 31 6.56 12.38 -8.33
C SER A 31 7.63 11.50 -9.00
N LYS A 32 8.74 11.21 -8.31
CA LYS A 32 9.88 10.47 -8.88
C LYS A 32 9.62 8.97 -9.03
N PHE A 33 8.80 8.40 -8.16
CA PHE A 33 8.44 6.99 -8.18
C PHE A 33 7.12 6.73 -8.91
N GLY A 34 6.37 7.78 -9.28
CA GLY A 34 5.09 7.66 -9.97
C GLY A 34 3.98 7.19 -9.04
N LEU A 35 4.06 7.54 -7.75
CA LEU A 35 3.07 7.17 -6.74
C LEU A 35 1.89 8.16 -6.77
N PRO A 36 0.66 7.70 -6.50
CA PRO A 36 -0.50 8.58 -6.40
C PRO A 36 -0.35 9.64 -5.31
N ASP A 37 -0.87 10.85 -5.55
CA ASP A 37 -0.81 11.94 -4.58
C ASP A 37 -1.55 11.61 -3.27
N ALA A 38 -2.62 10.81 -3.36
CA ALA A 38 -3.43 10.38 -2.21
C ALA A 38 -2.75 9.32 -1.33
N THR A 39 -1.65 8.71 -1.78
CA THR A 39 -0.94 7.68 -1.00
C THR A 39 -0.26 8.31 0.22
N GLU A 40 -0.58 7.86 1.42
CA GLU A 40 0.21 8.19 2.61
C GLU A 40 1.46 7.30 2.66
N LEU A 41 2.61 7.87 3.00
CA LEU A 41 3.88 7.14 3.02
C LEU A 41 4.49 7.20 4.41
N ASP A 42 4.94 6.06 4.90
CA ASP A 42 5.86 5.96 6.02
C ASP A 42 7.29 5.89 5.50
N VAL A 43 8.20 6.57 6.21
CA VAL A 43 9.62 6.65 5.86
C VAL A 43 10.41 5.87 6.89
N PHE A 44 11.36 5.07 6.44
CA PHE A 44 12.20 4.23 7.28
C PHE A 44 13.66 4.44 6.96
N ASP A 45 14.52 4.30 7.96
CA ASP A 45 15.96 4.22 7.76
C ASP A 45 16.39 2.81 7.29
N GLU A 46 17.70 2.56 7.27
CA GLU A 46 18.27 1.26 6.89
C GLU A 46 18.06 0.19 7.97
N THR A 47 17.82 0.60 9.22
CA THR A 47 17.52 -0.31 10.34
C THR A 47 16.04 -0.67 10.43
N ASN A 48 15.22 -0.16 9.51
CA ASN A 48 13.77 -0.32 9.47
C ASN A 48 13.07 0.41 10.64
N THR A 49 13.71 1.45 11.18
CA THR A 49 13.16 2.39 12.15
C THR A 49 12.38 3.48 11.42
N VAL A 50 11.19 3.82 11.91
CA VAL A 50 10.36 4.91 11.35
C VAL A 50 11.10 6.24 11.53
N VAL A 51 11.16 7.03 10.47
CA VAL A 51 11.72 8.38 10.48
C VAL A 51 10.59 9.38 10.59
N GLU A 52 10.53 10.06 11.73
CA GLU A 52 9.57 11.13 11.99
C GLU A 52 10.02 12.46 11.35
N GLU A 53 9.07 13.40 11.19
CA GLU A 53 9.28 14.68 10.53
C GLU A 53 10.34 15.55 11.24
N ASP A 54 10.33 15.55 12.58
CA ASP A 54 11.18 16.37 13.43
C ASP A 54 12.65 15.91 13.42
N ILE A 55 12.90 14.62 13.26
CA ILE A 55 14.25 14.04 13.20
C ILE A 55 14.81 13.93 11.77
N PHE A 56 13.98 14.10 10.74
CA PHE A 56 14.36 13.88 9.35
C PHE A 56 15.61 14.68 8.93
N SER A 57 15.63 15.97 9.27
CA SER A 57 16.74 16.87 8.89
C SER A 57 18.04 16.50 9.61
N GLU A 58 17.97 16.15 10.89
CA GLU A 58 19.14 15.74 11.68
C GLU A 58 19.75 14.43 11.13
N LEU A 59 18.90 13.47 10.76
CA LEU A 59 19.35 12.16 10.25
C LEU A 59 20.10 12.26 8.91
N ILE A 60 19.59 13.03 7.95
CA ILE A 60 20.24 13.17 6.63
C ILE A 60 21.51 14.02 6.69
N GLU A 61 21.61 14.94 7.65
CA GLU A 61 22.81 15.73 7.89
C GLU A 61 23.89 14.91 8.59
N ALA A 62 23.49 14.09 9.57
CA ALA A 62 24.40 13.19 10.28
C ALA A 62 24.95 12.07 9.38
N SER A 63 24.18 11.61 8.40
CA SER A 63 24.57 10.51 7.51
C SER A 63 24.32 10.84 6.03
N PRO A 64 25.35 11.31 5.30
CA PRO A 64 25.21 11.68 3.88
C PRO A 64 25.00 10.47 2.95
N ASP A 65 25.35 9.26 3.41
CA ASP A 65 25.18 8.03 2.65
C ASP A 65 23.84 7.32 2.88
N LEU A 66 23.02 7.86 3.80
CA LEU A 66 21.75 7.30 4.23
C LEU A 66 20.84 6.93 3.05
N CYS A 67 20.26 5.74 3.15
CA CYS A 67 19.26 5.24 2.21
C CYS A 67 17.91 5.09 2.92
N LEU A 68 17.00 6.03 2.68
CA LEU A 68 15.65 5.94 3.23
C LEU A 68 14.81 4.96 2.41
N THR A 69 13.92 4.24 3.07
CA THR A 69 12.93 3.37 2.45
C THR A 69 11.55 3.99 2.66
N VAL A 70 10.78 4.16 1.59
CA VAL A 70 9.38 4.58 1.67
C VAL A 70 8.46 3.39 1.47
N ARG A 71 7.33 3.37 2.18
CA ARG A 71 6.28 2.36 2.03
C ARG A 71 4.91 3.00 2.19
N ASP A 72 3.92 2.43 1.54
CA ASP A 72 2.52 2.80 1.76
C ASP A 72 2.17 2.65 3.24
N ARG A 73 1.65 3.71 3.82
CA ARG A 73 1.13 3.70 5.17
C ARG A 73 -0.20 2.95 5.15
N ILE A 74 -0.20 1.75 5.73
CA ILE A 74 -1.40 0.96 5.89
C ILE A 74 -2.10 1.45 7.17
N PRO A 75 -3.27 2.09 7.09
CA PRO A 75 -4.00 2.48 8.30
C PRO A 75 -4.36 1.22 9.09
N ASP A 76 -4.25 1.25 10.42
CA ASP A 76 -4.47 0.11 11.32
C ASP A 76 -5.74 -0.70 11.02
N ARG A 77 -6.80 -0.03 10.55
CA ARG A 77 -8.09 -0.64 10.21
C ARG A 77 -8.05 -1.61 9.01
N ALA A 78 -7.03 -1.54 8.16
CA ALA A 78 -6.89 -2.42 7.00
C ALA A 78 -6.33 -3.80 7.39
N LEU A 79 -5.54 -3.89 8.46
CA LEU A 79 -5.00 -5.16 8.99
C LEU A 79 -6.11 -6.08 9.53
N ASP A 80 -7.22 -5.50 10.00
CA ASP A 80 -8.40 -6.25 10.42
C ASP A 80 -9.12 -6.96 9.25
N CYS A 81 -8.93 -6.49 8.02
CA CYS A 81 -9.62 -7.00 6.83
C CYS A 81 -8.89 -8.20 6.18
N ASP A 82 -7.57 -8.31 6.32
CA ASP A 82 -6.80 -9.44 5.76
C ASP A 82 -7.06 -10.74 6.52
N MET A 83 -7.20 -10.67 7.85
CA MET A 83 -7.59 -11.83 8.66
C MET A 83 -9.04 -12.27 8.38
N ALA A 84 -9.95 -11.32 8.14
CA ALA A 84 -11.32 -11.62 7.73
C ALA A 84 -11.39 -12.28 6.34
N SER A 85 -10.52 -11.87 5.41
CA SER A 85 -10.46 -12.43 4.05
C SER A 85 -9.93 -13.87 4.02
N LEU A 86 -8.93 -14.19 4.85
CA LEU A 86 -8.46 -15.57 5.04
C LEU A 86 -9.49 -16.44 5.76
N LEU A 87 -10.22 -15.88 6.74
CA LEU A 87 -11.31 -16.59 7.41
C LEU A 87 -12.49 -16.87 6.47
N LEU A 88 -12.81 -15.98 5.54
CA LEU A 88 -13.80 -16.20 4.48
C LEU A 88 -13.37 -17.28 3.49
N LEU A 89 -12.09 -17.30 3.10
CA LEU A 89 -11.52 -18.38 2.29
C LEU A 89 -11.57 -19.75 2.99
N LEU A 90 -11.41 -19.77 4.33
CA LEU A 90 -11.44 -20.99 5.14
C LEU A 90 -12.86 -21.44 5.54
N HIS A 91 -13.83 -20.52 5.62
CA HIS A 91 -15.23 -20.80 5.97
C HIS A 91 -16.15 -21.02 4.75
N LEU A 92 -15.63 -21.10 3.53
CA LEU A 92 -16.40 -21.65 2.43
C LEU A 92 -16.70 -23.11 2.79
N PRO A 93 -17.97 -23.47 3.10
CA PRO A 93 -18.29 -24.86 3.36
C PRO A 93 -17.88 -25.65 2.11
N PRO A 94 -17.25 -26.83 2.27
CA PRO A 94 -16.95 -27.66 1.11
C PRO A 94 -18.25 -27.83 0.31
N PRO A 95 -18.21 -27.82 -1.04
CA PRO A 95 -19.40 -28.01 -1.83
C PRO A 95 -20.07 -29.29 -1.36
N THR A 96 -21.20 -29.16 -0.68
CA THR A 96 -21.94 -30.30 -0.14
C THR A 96 -22.42 -31.10 -1.34
N ALA A 97 -21.75 -32.23 -1.58
CA ALA A 97 -22.18 -33.22 -2.53
C ALA A 97 -23.54 -33.74 -2.07
N GLY A 98 -24.64 -33.15 -2.58
CA GLY A 98 -25.97 -33.75 -2.39
C GLY A 98 -27.18 -32.84 -2.20
N GLN A 99 -27.16 -31.52 -2.46
CA GLN A 99 -28.41 -30.74 -2.45
C GLN A 99 -28.78 -30.13 -3.80
N LYS A 100 -30.04 -30.36 -4.17
CA LYS A 100 -30.68 -30.04 -5.44
C LYS A 100 -30.45 -28.56 -5.81
N ARG A 101 -29.95 -28.31 -7.02
CA ARG A 101 -29.76 -26.98 -7.63
C ARG A 101 -31.03 -26.13 -7.48
N THR A 102 -31.06 -25.23 -6.51
CA THR A 102 -31.92 -24.04 -6.58
C THR A 102 -31.19 -23.02 -7.42
N LYS A 103 -31.71 -22.72 -8.60
CA LYS A 103 -31.15 -21.72 -9.52
C LYS A 103 -31.19 -20.35 -8.84
N ILE A 104 -30.06 -19.89 -8.31
CA ILE A 104 -29.87 -18.49 -7.95
C ILE A 104 -29.81 -17.66 -9.24
N SER A 105 -30.61 -16.60 -9.30
CA SER A 105 -30.66 -15.66 -10.41
C SER A 105 -29.35 -14.87 -10.49
N PRO A 106 -28.85 -14.49 -11.69
CA PRO A 106 -27.71 -13.60 -11.83
C PRO A 106 -27.83 -12.32 -10.98
N SER A 107 -29.05 -11.78 -10.85
CA SER A 107 -29.32 -10.57 -10.08
C SER A 107 -29.12 -10.77 -8.57
N ASP A 108 -29.53 -11.92 -8.03
CA ASP A 108 -29.36 -12.24 -6.60
C ASP A 108 -27.90 -12.54 -6.24
N ALA A 109 -27.14 -13.08 -7.20
CA ALA A 109 -25.70 -13.29 -7.05
C ALA A 109 -24.95 -11.96 -7.05
N VAL A 110 -25.35 -11.00 -7.90
CA VAL A 110 -24.75 -9.66 -7.96
C VAL A 110 -25.01 -8.89 -6.67
N ASP A 111 -26.22 -8.96 -6.10
CA ASP A 111 -26.55 -8.20 -4.88
C ASP A 111 -25.77 -8.73 -3.65
N LYS A 112 -25.56 -10.05 -3.57
CA LYS A 112 -24.70 -10.67 -2.56
C LYS A 112 -23.21 -10.42 -2.79
N MET A 113 -22.78 -10.28 -4.04
CA MET A 113 -21.40 -9.91 -4.39
C MET A 113 -21.13 -8.43 -4.11
N LEU A 114 -22.15 -7.57 -4.23
CA LEU A 114 -22.05 -6.12 -4.03
C LEU A 114 -21.73 -5.74 -2.58
N GLY A 115 -22.15 -6.56 -1.61
CA GLY A 115 -21.80 -6.40 -0.19
C GLY A 115 -20.30 -6.61 0.10
N PHE A 116 -19.63 -7.46 -0.68
CA PHE A 116 -18.18 -7.66 -0.60
C PHE A 116 -17.41 -6.67 -1.50
N HIS A 117 -18.04 -6.24 -2.59
CA HIS A 117 -17.44 -5.37 -3.59
C HIS A 117 -17.06 -3.99 -3.04
N LYS A 118 -17.83 -3.42 -2.10
CA LYS A 118 -17.55 -2.06 -1.57
C LYS A 118 -16.30 -1.96 -0.70
N LEU A 119 -15.75 -3.09 -0.23
CA LEU A 119 -14.48 -3.15 0.52
C LEU A 119 -13.32 -3.69 -0.35
N CYS A 120 -13.59 -4.51 -1.38
CA CYS A 120 -12.56 -5.09 -2.25
C CYS A 120 -12.25 -4.32 -3.55
N ILE A 121 -13.03 -3.29 -3.92
CA ILE A 121 -12.81 -2.54 -5.18
C ILE A 121 -11.38 -1.99 -5.29
N THR A 122 -10.69 -1.66 -4.20
CA THR A 122 -9.29 -1.22 -4.28
C THR A 122 -8.33 -2.36 -4.63
N PHE A 123 -8.61 -3.59 -4.19
CA PHE A 123 -7.72 -4.74 -4.39
C PHE A 123 -7.82 -5.37 -5.79
N VAL A 124 -8.98 -5.27 -6.44
CA VAL A 124 -9.19 -5.87 -7.77
C VAL A 124 -8.63 -5.00 -8.90
N ILE A 125 -8.53 -3.68 -8.73
CA ILE A 125 -7.98 -2.79 -9.76
C ILE A 125 -6.49 -3.10 -10.05
N GLN A 126 -5.75 -3.64 -9.08
CA GLN A 126 -4.35 -4.04 -9.28
C GLN A 126 -4.20 -5.31 -10.15
N PHE A 127 -5.18 -6.23 -10.12
CA PHE A 127 -5.06 -7.52 -10.82
C PHE A 127 -5.42 -7.48 -12.31
N PHE A 128 -6.19 -6.48 -12.77
CA PHE A 128 -6.59 -6.38 -14.19
C PHE A 128 -5.66 -5.54 -15.07
N TYR A 129 -4.61 -4.91 -14.52
CA TYR A 129 -3.73 -3.99 -15.26
C TYR A 129 -2.30 -4.50 -15.53
N TYR A 130 -2.05 -5.81 -15.38
CA TYR A 130 -0.81 -6.43 -15.85
C TYR A 130 -1.13 -7.59 -16.81
N PRO A 131 -1.00 -7.40 -18.13
CA PRO A 131 -1.10 -8.50 -19.07
C PRO A 131 0.24 -9.24 -19.09
N VAL A 132 0.23 -10.52 -18.71
CA VAL A 132 1.13 -11.54 -19.26
C VAL A 132 0.29 -12.76 -19.59
#